data_AF-A0A0Q9KSJ6-F1
#
_entry.id   AF-A0A0Q9KSJ6-F1
#
_cell.length_a   1.000
_cell.length_b   1.000
_cell.length_c   1.000
_cell.angle_alpha   90.00
_cell.angle_beta   90.00
_cell.angle_gamma   90.00
#
_symmetry.space_group_name_H-M   'P 1'
#
loop_
_entity.id
_entity.type
_entity.pdbx_description
1 polymer ?
#
loop_
_entity_poly.entity_id
_entity_poly.type
_entity_poly.pdbx_seq_one_letter_code
_entity_poly.pdbx_strand_id
1 'polypeptide(L)' 'MKARIRLDLALDADADHEAEVERLLGLGASRLDPGQGSSRDGEVVLADPDGNEFSVMGPG' A
#
# COMPACT_ATOMS: atom_id res chain seq x y z
N MET A 1 2.89 8.75 23.16
CA MET A 1 3.25 7.97 21.94
C MET A 1 2.04 7.94 21.03
N LYS A 2 2.12 8.57 19.84
CA LYS A 2 1.07 8.46 18.83
C LYS A 2 1.31 7.14 18.11
N ALA A 3 0.41 6.18 18.23
CA ALA A 3 0.53 4.92 17.48
C ALA A 3 0.43 5.27 16.00
N ARG A 4 1.47 4.97 15.23
CA ARG A 4 1.39 5.00 13.77
C ARG A 4 0.58 3.79 13.37
N ILE A 5 -0.63 4.03 12.87
CA ILE A 5 -1.49 2.97 12.37
C ILE A 5 -0.93 2.59 11.00
N ARG A 6 -0.55 1.32 10.85
CA ARG A 6 -0.25 0.73 9.55
C ARG A 6 -1.47 -0.03 9.10
N LEU A 7 -2.07 0.39 7.98
CA LEU A 7 -3.14 -0.36 7.34
C LEU A 7 -2.55 -1.36 6.36
N ASP A 8 -3.15 -2.54 6.28
CA ASP A 8 -2.79 -3.57 5.33
C ASP A 8 -4.02 -3.90 4.50
N LEU A 9 -3.92 -3.70 3.19
CA LEU A 9 -5.00 -3.87 2.24
C LEU A 9 -4.71 -5.12 1.42
N ALA A 10 -5.36 -6.21 1.79
CA ALA A 10 -5.36 -7.45 1.03
C ALA A 10 -6.36 -7.36 -0.11
N LEU A 11 -5.90 -7.54 -1.34
CA LEU A 11 -6.77 -7.59 -2.50
C LEU A 11 -7.37 -8.99 -2.67
N ASP A 12 -8.61 -9.04 -3.14
CA ASP A 12 -9.25 -10.29 -3.56
C ASP A 12 -8.47 -10.93 -4.71
N ALA A 13 -8.59 -12.26 -4.86
CA ALA A 13 -7.87 -13.02 -5.88
C ALA A 13 -8.09 -12.54 -7.32
N ASP A 14 -9.24 -11.91 -7.60
CA ASP A 14 -9.64 -11.38 -8.91
C ASP A 14 -9.30 -9.89 -9.09
N ALA A 15 -8.80 -9.23 -8.03
CA ALA A 15 -8.54 -7.79 -8.05
C ALA A 15 -7.17 -7.48 -8.64
N ASP A 16 -7.14 -6.49 -9.53
CA ASP A 16 -5.94 -6.07 -10.25
C ASP A 16 -5.09 -5.16 -9.36
N HIS A 17 -3.94 -5.67 -8.92
CA HIS A 17 -3.08 -5.00 -7.94
C HIS A 17 -2.54 -3.66 -8.45
N GLU A 18 -2.16 -3.60 -9.72
CA GLU A 18 -1.68 -2.36 -10.33
C GLU A 18 -2.80 -1.32 -10.42
N ALA A 19 -4.00 -1.72 -10.83
CA ALA A 19 -5.14 -0.82 -10.93
C ALA A 19 -5.54 -0.21 -9.58
N GLU A 20 -5.47 -0.99 -8.49
CA GLU A 20 -5.77 -0.47 -7.17
C GLU A 20 -4.68 0.49 -6.66
N VAL A 21 -3.40 0.18 -6.92
CA VAL A 21 -2.30 1.11 -6.65
C VAL A 21 -2.48 2.41 -7.42
N GLU A 22 -2.81 2.36 -8.71
CA GLU A 22 -3.08 3.55 -9.53
C GLU A 22 -4.28 4.36 -9.02
N ARG A 23 -5.35 3.68 -8.60
CA ARG A 23 -6.53 4.33 -8.02
C ARG A 23 -6.15 5.08 -6.74
N LEU A 24 -5.36 4.47 -5.86
CA LEU A 24 -4.92 5.06 -4.60
C LEU A 24 -3.98 6.25 -4.85
N LEU A 25 -3.07 6.14 -5.82
CA LEU A 25 -2.25 7.26 -6.28
C LEU A 25 -3.10 8.41 -6.81
N GLY A 26 -4.13 8.12 -7.61
CA GLY A 26 -5.08 9.12 -8.12
C GLY A 26 -5.88 9.83 -7.02
N LEU A 27 -6.09 9.19 -5.87
CA LEU A 27 -6.70 9.79 -4.68
C LEU A 27 -5.73 10.65 -3.85
N GLY A 28 -4.46 10.73 -4.26
CA GLY A 28 -3.42 11.52 -3.59
C GLY A 28 -2.46 10.70 -2.74
N ALA A 29 -2.55 9.37 -2.76
CA ALA A 29 -1.52 8.55 -2.14
C ALA A 29 -0.20 8.69 -2.89
N SER A 30 0.91 8.44 -2.20
CA SER A 30 2.26 8.46 -2.77
C SER A 30 2.95 7.12 -2.50
N ARG A 31 3.65 6.59 -3.50
CA ARG A 31 4.47 5.38 -3.33
C ARG A 31 5.60 5.65 -2.34
N LEU A 32 5.61 4.88 -1.25
CA LEU A 32 6.75 4.78 -0.36
C LEU A 32 7.52 3.55 -0.81
N ASP A 33 8.72 3.76 -1.36
CA ASP A 33 9.62 2.65 -1.63
C ASP A 33 10.06 2.08 -0.27
N PRO A 34 9.65 0.86 0.11
CA PRO A 34 10.05 0.29 1.38
C PRO A 34 11.51 -0.12 1.22
N GLY A 35 12.41 0.76 1.63
CA GLY A 35 13.85 0.53 1.58
C GLY A 35 14.19 -0.86 2.09
N GLN A 36 14.52 -1.75 1.14
CA GLN A 36 15.22 -3.02 1.30
C GLN A 36 15.00 -3.71 2.66
N GLY A 37 13.81 -4.28 2.91
CA GLY A 37 13.67 -5.10 4.12
C GLY A 37 12.33 -5.71 4.47
N SER A 38 11.21 -5.29 3.88
CA SER A 38 9.91 -5.83 4.32
C SER A 38 8.79 -5.88 3.29
N SER A 39 9.03 -5.64 1.99
CA SER A 39 8.04 -6.00 0.99
C SER A 39 8.00 -7.50 0.83
N ARG A 40 6.86 -8.11 1.16
CA ARG A 40 6.53 -9.43 0.61
C ARG A 40 6.51 -9.33 -0.92
N ASP A 41 6.91 -10.38 -1.63
CA ASP A 41 6.92 -10.41 -3.10
C ASP A 41 5.53 -9.98 -3.62
N GLY A 42 5.44 -8.80 -4.26
CA GLY A 42 4.17 -8.22 -4.73
C GLY A 42 3.44 -7.23 -3.79
N GLU A 43 4.02 -6.81 -2.66
CA GLU A 43 3.45 -5.79 -1.77
C GLU A 43 3.97 -4.38 -2.11
N VAL A 44 3.05 -3.42 -2.29
CA VAL A 44 3.37 -1.99 -2.53
C VAL A 44 2.97 -1.17 -1.31
N VAL A 45 3.92 -0.40 -0.77
CA VAL A 45 3.66 0.52 0.34
C VAL A 45 3.33 1.90 -0.20
N LEU A 46 2.24 2.49 0.31
CA LEU A 46 1.76 3.81 -0.04
C LEU A 46 1.60 4.66 1.24
N ALA A 47 1.70 5.97 1.09
CA ALA A 47 1.33 6.95 2.10
C ALA A 47 0.15 7.77 1.61
N ASP A 48 -0.87 7.97 2.44
CA ASP A 48 -1.94 8.92 2.14
C ASP A 48 -1.48 10.37 2.40
N PRO A 49 -2.20 11.39 1.91
CA PRO A 49 -1.87 12.80 2.12
C PRO A 49 -1.74 13.24 3.60
N ASP A 50 -2.42 12.56 4.53
CA ASP A 50 -2.32 12.79 5.98
C ASP A 50 -1.04 12.18 6.59
N GLY A 51 -0.33 11.35 5.81
CA GLY A 51 0.91 10.70 6.20
C GLY A 51 0.71 9.37 6.92
N ASN A 52 -0.44 8.72 6.78
CA ASN A 52 -0.61 7.34 7.24
C ASN A 52 -0.04 6.38 6.20
N GLU A 53 0.73 5.41 6.69
CA GLU A 53 1.42 4.42 5.89
C GLU A 53 0.54 3.17 5.77
N PHE A 54 0.37 2.66 4.55
CA PHE A 54 -0.39 1.45 4.32
C PHE A 54 0.22 0.59 3.21
N SER A 55 0.04 -0.72 3.34
CA SER A 55 0.49 -1.73 2.39
C SER A 55 -0.66 -2.19 1.52
N VAL A 56 -0.41 -2.39 0.23
CA VAL A 56 -1.33 -3.05 -0.70
C VAL A 56 -0.69 -4.37 -1.12
N MET A 57 -1.27 -5.48 -0.66
CA MET A 57 -0.82 -6.82 -1.01
C MET A 57 -1.54 -7.30 -2.26
N GLY A 58 -0.79 -7.80 -3.23
CA GLY A 58 -1.35 -8.50 -4.39
C GLY A 58 -2.10 -9.78 -3.97
N PRO A 59 -2.96 -10.31 -4.86
CA PRO A 59 -3.70 -11.54 -4.61
C PRO A 59 -2.73 -12.71 -4.32
N GLY A 60 -3.02 -13.46 -3.26
CA GLY A 60 -2.28 -14.66 -2.84
C GLY A 60 -2.83 -15.95 -3.42
#